data_AF-A0A5K1C1L6-F1
#
_entry.id   AF-A0A5K1C1L6-F1
#
_cell.length_a   1.000
_cell.length_b   1.000
_cell.length_c   1.000
_cell.angle_alpha   90.00
_cell.angle_beta   90.00
_cell.angle_gamma   90.00
#
_symmetry.space_group_name_H-M   'P 1'
#
loop_
_entity.id
_entity.type
_entity.pdbx_description
1 polymer ?
#
loop_
_entity_poly.entity_id
_entity_poly.type
_entity_poly.pdbx_seq_one_letter_code
_entity_poly.pdbx_strand_id
1 'polypeptide(L)'
;MATTGRSPQLLGFLLCFSSFAFFVVLSQGEVPSAPVSLSNVTDQFALLSFKFLVTKNPHNVLSNWNSNISFCDWTGVSCGCGSQRVVALNLSKKALE
;
A
#
# COMPACT_ATOMS: atom_id res chain seq x y z
N MET A 1 -58.71 7.49 -16.99
CA MET A 1 -57.53 7.00 -17.74
C MET A 1 -56.35 7.87 -17.32
N ALA A 2 -55.57 7.42 -16.34
CA ALA A 2 -54.47 8.21 -15.79
C ALA A 2 -53.28 8.13 -16.75
N THR A 3 -52.98 9.23 -17.42
CA THR A 3 -51.76 9.36 -18.21
C THR A 3 -50.60 9.55 -17.25
N THR A 4 -49.82 8.49 -17.01
CA THR A 4 -48.48 8.61 -16.42
C THR A 4 -47.57 9.32 -17.42
N GLY A 5 -47.70 10.65 -17.50
CA GLY A 5 -46.80 11.52 -18.25
C GLY A 5 -45.45 11.49 -17.55
N ARG A 6 -44.51 10.69 -18.08
CA ARG A 6 -43.15 10.61 -17.56
C ARG A 6 -42.48 11.96 -17.81
N SER A 7 -42.38 12.77 -16.76
CA SER A 7 -41.75 14.10 -16.82
C SER A 7 -40.36 14.00 -17.46
N PRO A 8 -40.00 14.87 -18.42
CA PRO A 8 -38.70 14.84 -19.11
C PRO A 8 -37.52 14.96 -18.12
N GLN A 9 -37.78 15.50 -16.92
CA GLN A 9 -36.82 15.57 -15.82
C GLN A 9 -36.44 14.18 -15.26
N LEU A 10 -37.38 13.24 -15.23
CA LEU A 10 -37.13 11.87 -14.75
C LEU A 10 -36.30 11.08 -15.77
N LEU A 11 -36.51 11.33 -17.07
CA LEU A 11 -35.72 10.71 -18.13
C LEU A 11 -34.26 11.20 -18.08
N GLY A 12 -34.05 12.50 -17.87
CA GLY A 12 -32.71 13.07 -17.67
C GLY A 12 -31.99 12.48 -16.45
N PHE A 13 -32.71 12.36 -15.32
CA PHE A 13 -32.15 11.75 -14.10
C PHE A 13 -31.72 10.29 -14.30
N LEU A 14 -32.53 9.50 -15.00
CA LEU A 14 -32.23 8.09 -15.30
C LEU A 14 -31.00 7.94 -16.22
N LEU A 15 -30.85 8.81 -17.22
CA LEU A 15 -29.69 8.81 -18.13
C LEU A 15 -28.39 9.21 -17.41
N CYS A 16 -28.45 10.19 -16.51
CA CYS A 16 -27.31 10.57 -15.67
C CYS A 16 -26.89 9.42 -14.74
N PHE A 17 -27.87 8.79 -14.09
CA PHE A 17 -27.62 7.66 -13.20
C PHE A 17 -26.99 6.47 -13.94
N SER A 18 -27.49 6.13 -15.14
CA SER A 18 -26.91 5.05 -15.94
C SER A 18 -25.50 5.37 -16.42
N SER A 19 -25.24 6.62 -16.82
CA SER A 19 -23.90 7.06 -17.22
C SER A 19 -22.91 6.96 -16.06
N PHE A 20 -23.28 7.48 -14.88
CA PHE A 20 -22.45 7.41 -13.67
C PHE A 20 -22.17 5.96 -13.25
N ALA A 21 -23.21 5.11 -13.22
CA ALA A 21 -23.06 3.69 -12.91
C ALA A 21 -22.13 2.99 -13.91
N PHE A 22 -22.25 3.31 -15.20
CA PHE A 22 -21.37 2.75 -16.24
C PHE A 22 -19.91 3.18 -16.06
N PHE A 23 -19.65 4.45 -15.74
CA PHE A 23 -18.29 4.93 -15.41
C PHE A 23 -17.70 4.22 -14.19
N VAL A 24 -18.50 3.97 -13.14
CA VAL A 24 -18.07 3.23 -11.94
C VAL A 24 -17.79 1.75 -12.21
N VAL A 25 -18.50 1.14 -13.15
CA VAL A 25 -18.25 -0.25 -13.58
C VAL A 25 -16.98 -0.34 -14.42
N LEU A 26 -16.76 0.62 -15.34
CA LEU A 26 -15.55 0.64 -16.18
C LEU A 26 -14.27 0.99 -15.40
N SER A 27 -14.37 1.73 -14.29
CA SER A 27 -13.22 2.08 -13.45
C SER A 27 -12.78 0.96 -12.51
N GLN A 28 -13.62 -0.07 -12.32
CA GLN A 28 -13.24 -1.28 -11.61
C GLN A 28 -12.41 -2.17 -12.55
N GLY A 29 -11.14 -1.81 -12.70
CA GLY A 29 -10.15 -2.76 -13.17
C GLY A 29 -10.06 -3.89 -12.15
N GLU A 30 -10.29 -5.13 -12.59
CA GLU A 30 -9.95 -6.33 -11.81
C GLU A 30 -8.45 -6.28 -11.54
N VAL A 31 -8.07 -5.85 -10.34
CA VAL A 31 -6.72 -6.07 -9.84
C VAL A 31 -6.64 -7.55 -9.54
N PRO A 32 -5.78 -8.34 -10.23
CA PRO A 32 -5.62 -9.73 -9.90
C PRO A 32 -5.24 -9.83 -8.43
N SER A 33 -6.12 -10.43 -7.64
CA SER A 33 -5.87 -10.76 -6.24
C SER A 33 -4.91 -11.96 -6.18
N ALA A 34 -3.74 -11.82 -6.77
CA ALA A 34 -2.62 -12.62 -6.33
C ALA A 34 -2.33 -12.17 -4.89
N PRO A 35 -2.00 -13.06 -3.95
CA PRO A 35 -1.29 -12.66 -2.74
C PRO A 35 0.12 -12.23 -3.17
N VAL A 36 0.23 -11.13 -3.93
CA VAL A 36 1.38 -10.26 -3.79
C VAL A 36 1.30 -9.89 -2.34
N SER A 37 2.26 -10.42 -1.58
CA SER A 37 2.38 -10.15 -0.16
C SER A 37 2.61 -8.62 -0.06
N LEU A 38 1.52 -7.83 -0.02
CA LEU A 38 1.53 -6.36 0.10
C LEU A 38 2.39 -5.94 1.28
N SER A 39 2.26 -6.75 2.33
CA SER A 39 3.29 -7.11 3.29
C SER A 39 4.70 -6.61 3.03
N ASN A 40 5.33 -7.10 1.97
CA ASN A 40 6.76 -6.95 1.73
C ASN A 40 7.05 -5.49 1.35
N VAL A 41 6.16 -4.91 0.55
CA VAL A 41 6.23 -3.51 0.12
C VAL A 41 5.99 -2.59 1.31
N THR A 42 4.95 -2.86 2.11
CA THR A 42 4.63 -2.07 3.30
C THR A 42 5.76 -2.12 4.34
N ASP A 43 6.31 -3.29 4.62
CA ASP A 43 7.40 -3.48 5.58
C ASP A 43 8.68 -2.75 5.09
N GLN A 44 9.01 -2.86 3.79
CA GLN A 44 10.15 -2.13 3.21
C GLN A 44 9.99 -0.61 3.33
N PHE A 45 8.82 -0.07 3.00
CA PHE A 45 8.55 1.37 3.13
C PHE A 45 8.65 1.81 4.59
N ALA A 46 8.05 1.08 5.52
CA ALA A 46 8.10 1.42 6.95
C ALA A 46 9.54 1.47 7.49
N LEU A 47 10.38 0.51 7.11
CA LEU A 47 11.78 0.49 7.50
C LEU A 47 12.58 1.63 6.86
N LEU A 48 12.33 1.99 5.60
CA LEU A 48 12.97 3.15 4.96
C LEU A 48 12.52 4.47 5.59
N SER A 49 11.24 4.59 5.95
CA SER A 49 10.74 5.74 6.71
C SER A 49 11.41 5.83 8.08
N PHE A 50 11.57 4.70 8.78
CA PHE A 50 12.34 4.66 10.02
C PHE A 50 13.77 5.15 9.82
N LYS A 51 14.49 4.66 8.79
CA LYS A 51 15.84 5.12 8.44
C LYS A 51 15.90 6.63 8.23
N PHE A 52 14.90 7.20 7.54
CA PHE A 52 14.84 8.64 7.28
C PHE A 52 14.64 9.48 8.54
N LEU A 53 13.90 8.96 9.52
CA LEU A 53 13.64 9.64 10.80
C LEU A 53 14.83 9.58 11.76
N VAL A 54 15.75 8.63 11.59
CA VAL A 54 16.97 8.53 12.40
C VAL A 54 17.93 9.65 12.00
N THR A 55 18.15 10.58 12.92
CA THR A 55 18.99 11.77 12.72
C THR A 55 20.46 11.52 13.04
N LYS A 56 20.75 10.62 13.99
CA LYS A 56 22.12 10.20 14.29
C LYS A 56 22.32 8.71 14.04
N ASN A 57 23.33 8.42 13.23
CA ASN A 57 23.75 7.06 12.88
C ASN A 57 25.28 6.97 12.92
N PRO A 58 25.91 7.09 14.10
CA PRO A 58 27.36 7.29 14.27
C PRO A 58 28.22 6.16 13.70
N HIS A 59 27.65 4.97 13.51
CA HIS A 59 28.34 3.80 12.95
C HIS A 59 27.82 3.35 11.58
N ASN A 60 27.01 4.18 10.91
CA ASN A 60 26.41 3.84 9.61
C ASN A 60 25.70 2.47 9.62
N VAL A 61 25.06 2.12 10.73
CA VAL A 61 24.43 0.81 10.96
C VAL A 61 23.32 0.55 9.95
N LEU A 62 22.56 1.60 9.60
CA LEU A 62 21.49 1.55 8.61
C LEU A 62 21.98 1.76 7.17
N SER A 63 23.29 1.64 6.89
CA SER A 63 23.86 1.90 5.56
C SER A 63 23.30 0.95 4.48
N ASN A 64 23.15 -0.34 4.82
CA ASN A 64 22.62 -1.35 3.90
C ASN A 64 21.09 -1.36 3.79
N TRP A 65 20.39 -0.48 4.52
CA TRP A 65 18.95 -0.31 4.37
C TRP A 65 18.66 0.44 3.08
N ASN A 66 18.54 -0.30 1.97
CA ASN A 66 18.44 0.22 0.62
C ASN A 66 17.39 -0.56 -0.18
N SER A 67 16.57 0.12 -0.98
CA SER A 67 15.50 -0.47 -1.79
C SER A 67 15.98 -1.54 -2.77
N ASN A 68 17.25 -1.48 -3.18
CA ASN A 68 17.88 -2.44 -4.08
C ASN A 68 18.26 -3.76 -3.40
N ILE A 69 18.21 -3.81 -2.06
CA ILE A 69 18.56 -4.99 -1.25
C ILE A 69 17.27 -5.47 -0.58
N SER A 70 17.06 -6.78 -0.53
CA SER A 70 15.96 -7.36 0.24
C SER A 70 16.04 -6.89 1.69
N PHE A 71 14.93 -6.38 2.24
CA PHE A 71 14.92 -5.88 3.61
C PHE A 71 15.21 -6.96 4.66
N CYS A 72 15.03 -8.25 4.32
CA CYS A 72 15.42 -9.35 5.18
C CYS A 72 16.94 -9.48 5.35
N ASP A 73 17.73 -8.91 4.43
CA ASP A 73 19.19 -8.89 4.48
C ASP A 73 19.73 -7.61 5.14
N TRP A 74 18.85 -6.72 5.59
CA TRP A 74 19.25 -5.48 6.24
C TRP A 74 19.77 -5.72 7.65
N THR A 75 20.73 -4.89 8.06
CA THR A 75 21.37 -5.03 9.37
C THR A 75 20.32 -4.89 10.48
N GLY A 76 20.22 -5.92 11.32
CA GLY A 76 19.29 -5.93 12.45
C GLY A 76 17.86 -6.31 12.11
N VAL A 77 17.52 -6.59 10.85
CA VAL A 77 16.17 -7.07 10.47
C VAL A 77 16.12 -8.59 10.53
N SER A 78 15.02 -9.15 11.01
CA SER A 78 14.74 -10.59 10.98
C SER A 78 13.40 -10.83 10.31
N CYS A 79 13.40 -11.74 9.33
CA CYS A 79 12.20 -12.13 8.61
C CYS A 79 11.68 -13.51 9.02
N GLY A 80 10.37 -13.72 8.89
CA GLY A 80 9.73 -15.01 9.14
C GLY A 80 10.16 -16.09 8.15
N CYS A 81 10.18 -17.35 8.58
CA CYS A 81 10.44 -18.46 7.66
C CYS A 81 9.24 -18.63 6.70
N GLY A 82 9.50 -18.71 5.39
CA GLY A 82 8.45 -18.87 4.37
C GLY A 82 7.58 -17.63 4.12
N SER A 83 7.86 -16.49 4.78
CA SER A 83 7.22 -15.21 4.48
C SER A 83 8.25 -14.09 4.45
N GLN A 84 8.14 -13.18 3.48
CA GLN A 84 8.91 -11.93 3.47
C GLN A 84 8.24 -10.91 4.40
N ARG A 85 8.12 -11.27 5.68
CA ARG A 85 7.54 -10.45 6.73
C ARG A 85 8.58 -10.16 7.78
N VAL A 86 8.70 -8.91 8.20
CA VAL A 86 9.56 -8.55 9.31
C VAL A 86 8.94 -9.06 10.60
N VAL A 87 9.66 -9.89 11.35
CA VAL A 87 9.21 -10.45 12.64
C VAL A 87 10.00 -9.89 13.82
N ALA A 88 11.18 -9.34 13.57
CA ALA A 88 11.99 -8.71 14.61
C ALA A 88 12.91 -7.62 14.03
N LEU A 89 13.19 -6.62 14.86
CA LEU A 89 14.17 -5.58 14.60
C LEU A 89 15.10 -5.45 15.81
N ASN A 90 16.39 -5.71 15.62
CA ASN A 90 17.43 -5.61 16.64
C ASN A 90 18.42 -4.51 16.30
N LEU A 91 18.18 -3.33 16.88
CA LEU A 91 19.05 -2.16 16.82
C LEU A 91 19.68 -1.84 18.19
N SER A 92 19.70 -2.82 19.09
CA SER A 92 20.26 -2.64 20.43
C SER A 92 21.74 -2.26 20.36
N LYS A 93 22.15 -1.31 21.21
CA LYS A 93 23.54 -0.82 21.31
C LYS A 93 24.08 -0.20 20.01
N LYS A 94 23.21 0.23 19.09
CA LYS A 94 23.59 0.89 17.83
C LYS A 94 23.64 2.42 17.89
N ALA A 95 23.30 3.00 19.06
CA ALA A 95 23.35 4.43 19.34
C ALA A 95 22.66 5.29 18.26
N LEU A 96 21.46 4.87 17.87
CA LEU A 96 20.62 5.59 16.91
C LEU A 96 19.75 6.60 17.67
N GLU A 97 19.64 7.83 17.16
CA GLU A 97 18.78 8.91 17.71
C GLU A 97 17.88 9.52 16.66
#